data_AF-A0A0Q5UIL4-F1
#
_entry.id   AF-A0A0Q5UIL4-F1
#
_cell.length_a   1.000
_cell.length_b   1.000
_cell.length_c   1.000
_cell.angle_alpha   90.00
_cell.angle_beta   90.00
_cell.angle_gamma   90.00
#
_symmetry.space_group_name_H-M   'P 1'
#
loop_
_entity.id
_entity.type
_entity.pdbx_description
1 polymer ?
#
loop_
_entity_poly.entity_id
_entity_poly.type
_entity_poly.pdbx_seq_one_letter_code
_entity_poly.pdbx_strand_id
1 'polypeptide(L)' 'MKNLPVWIAACCIVMTAGCSSVKEYQKNKINDSEMALSNRKVEKTELSFQSYREGSSGANAGKSGGGCGCN' A
#
# COMPACT_ATOMS: atom_id res chain seq x y z
N MET A 1 1.62 33.95 20.16
CA MET A 1 0.89 33.07 19.22
C MET A 1 1.28 33.23 17.75
N LYS A 2 2.02 34.27 17.33
CA LYS A 2 2.38 34.50 15.92
C LYS A 2 3.33 33.45 15.31
N ASN A 3 4.05 32.72 16.16
CA ASN A 3 5.11 31.79 15.76
C ASN A 3 4.58 30.35 15.62
N LEU A 4 3.36 30.08 16.10
CA LEU A 4 2.72 28.76 16.07
C LEU A 4 2.69 28.10 14.67
N PRO A 5 2.38 28.80 13.56
CA PRO A 5 2.43 28.19 12.22
C PRO A 5 3.84 27.79 11.79
N VAL A 6 4.88 28.49 12.27
CA VAL A 6 6.28 28.16 11.96
C VAL A 6 6.70 26.84 12.63
N TRP A 7 6.26 26.61 13.87
CA TRP A 7 6.53 25.36 14.59
C TRP A 7 5.78 24.17 13.98
N ILE A 8 4.55 24.37 13.51
CA ILE A 8 3.78 23.33 12.80
C ILE A 8 4.46 22.96 11.48
N ALA A 9 4.85 23.96 10.70
CA ALA A 9 5.55 23.74 9.43
C ALA A 9 6.90 23.01 9.62
N ALA A 10 7.68 23.39 10.63
CA ALA A 10 8.94 22.72 10.97
C ALA A 10 8.72 21.25 11.36
N CYS A 11 7.67 20.95 12.12
CA CYS A 11 7.32 19.58 12.50
C CYS A 11 6.97 18.72 11.29
N CYS A 12 6.16 19.24 10.36
CA CYS A 12 5.78 18.54 9.13
C CYS A 12 7.00 18.18 8.24
N ILE A 13 8.01 19.07 8.16
CA ILE A 13 9.20 18.83 7.34
C ILE A 13 10.06 17.69 7.90
N VAL A 14 10.13 17.53 9.23
CA VAL A 14 10.90 16.44 9.85
C VAL A 14 10.27 15.07 9.59
N MET A 15 8.94 14.99 9.48
CA MET A 15 8.23 13.71 9.29
C MET A 15 8.46 13.08 7.91
N THR A 16 8.86 13.84 6.89
CA THR A 16 9.08 13.31 5.53
C THR A 16 10.53 12.86 5.27
N ALA A 17 11.46 13.11 6.20
CA ALA A 17 12.89 12.84 6.04
C ALA A 17 13.27 11.34 5.96
N GLY A 18 12.34 10.42 6.27
CA GLY A 18 12.60 8.98 6.25
C GLY A 18 12.35 8.28 4.91
N CYS A 19 11.74 8.95 3.93
CA CYS A 19 11.40 8.32 2.65
C CYS A 19 12.64 8.31 1.73
N SER A 20 13.11 7.13 1.35
CA SER A 20 14.25 6.96 0.45
C SER A 20 13.91 6.03 -0.71
N SER A 21 14.46 6.31 -1.89
CA SER A 21 14.29 5.44 -3.06
C SER A 21 15.18 4.20 -2.91
N VAL A 22 14.56 3.03 -3.01
CA VAL A 22 15.23 1.74 -2.92
C VAL A 22 15.55 1.24 -4.33
N LYS A 23 16.75 0.71 -4.53
CA LYS A 23 17.14 0.10 -5.81
C LYS A 23 16.35 -1.18 -6.05
N GLU A 24 16.00 -1.48 -7.30
CA GLU A 24 15.10 -2.58 -7.67
C GLU A 24 15.50 -3.94 -7.04
N TYR A 25 16.80 -4.27 -7.01
CA TYR A 25 17.29 -5.53 -6.44
C TYR A 25 17.20 -5.60 -4.90
N GLN A 26 17.13 -4.47 -4.21
CA GLN A 26 16.94 -4.42 -2.76
C GLN A 26 15.48 -4.63 -2.39
N LYS A 27 14.54 -4.33 -3.29
CA LYS A 27 13.11 -4.57 -3.08
C LYS A 27 12.83 -6.05 -2.82
N ASN A 28 13.56 -6.96 -3.45
CA ASN A 28 13.40 -8.40 -3.20
C ASN A 28 13.66 -8.82 -1.74
N LYS A 29 14.40 -8.02 -0.96
CA LYS A 29 14.64 -8.28 0.47
C LYS A 29 13.58 -7.64 1.39
N ILE A 30 12.85 -6.67 0.88
CA ILE A 30 11.81 -5.91 1.60
C ILE A 30 10.42 -6.47 1.24
N ASN A 31 10.31 -7.14 0.08
CA ASN A 31 9.09 -7.76 -0.40
C ASN A 31 8.64 -8.90 0.49
N ASP A 32 7.60 -8.66 1.28
CA ASP A 32 6.84 -9.71 1.94
C ASP A 32 6.06 -10.52 0.89
N SER A 33 5.88 -11.79 1.20
CA SER A 33 4.97 -12.71 0.52
C SER A 33 3.53 -12.20 0.38
N GLU A 34 3.07 -11.34 1.28
CA GLU A 34 1.75 -10.69 1.23
C GLU A 34 1.70 -9.47 0.29
N MET A 35 2.85 -8.89 -0.09
CA MET A 35 2.90 -7.75 -1.04
C MET A 35 2.83 -8.20 -2.51
N ALA A 36 2.74 -9.52 -2.75
CA ALA A 36 2.47 -10.04 -4.07
C ALA A 36 1.05 -9.68 -4.47
N LEU A 37 0.91 -8.99 -5.60
CA LEU A 37 -0.39 -8.55 -6.10
C LEU A 37 -1.30 -9.70 -6.59
N SER A 38 -1.01 -10.95 -6.29
CA SER A 38 -1.78 -12.10 -6.70
C SER A 38 -2.42 -12.76 -5.49
N ASN A 39 -3.72 -13.04 -5.57
CA ASN A 39 -4.41 -13.87 -4.59
C ASN A 39 -3.70 -15.20 -4.38
N ARG A 40 -3.64 -15.63 -3.12
CA ARG A 40 -3.41 -17.03 -2.79
C ARG A 40 -4.62 -17.87 -3.15
N LYS A 41 -4.41 -19.18 -3.34
CA LYS A 41 -5.51 -20.11 -3.67
C LYS A 41 -6.64 -20.08 -2.63
N VAL A 42 -6.29 -19.91 -1.36
CA VAL A 42 -7.22 -19.85 -0.23
C VAL A 42 -8.02 -18.55 -0.17
N GLU A 43 -7.46 -17.44 -0.64
CA GLU A 43 -8.08 -16.10 -0.56
C GLU A 43 -9.13 -15.85 -1.66
N LYS A 44 -9.19 -16.72 -2.68
CA LYS A 44 -10.17 -16.56 -3.78
C LYS A 44 -11.61 -16.63 -3.28
N THR A 45 -11.91 -17.54 -2.36
CA THR A 45 -13.25 -17.66 -1.78
C THR A 45 -13.57 -16.50 -0.85
N GLU A 46 -12.57 -16.02 -0.12
CA GLU A 46 -12.69 -14.85 0.75
C GLU A 46 -13.03 -13.60 -0.05
N LEU A 47 -12.22 -13.29 -1.05
CA LEU A 47 -12.44 -12.13 -1.90
C LEU A 47 -13.73 -12.24 -2.71
N SER A 48 -14.16 -13.45 -3.09
CA SER A 48 -15.47 -13.64 -3.74
C SER A 48 -16.63 -13.24 -2.83
N PHE A 49 -16.58 -13.54 -1.52
CA PHE A 49 -17.63 -13.10 -0.61
C PHE A 49 -17.58 -11.59 -0.36
N GLN A 50 -16.38 -11.01 -0.22
CA GLN A 50 -16.21 -9.58 0.03
C GLN A 50 -16.65 -8.77 -1.19
N SER A 51 -16.24 -9.19 -2.40
CA SER A 51 -16.70 -8.56 -3.65
C SER A 51 -18.21 -8.70 -3.83
N TYR A 52 -18.79 -9.85 -3.50
CA TYR A 52 -20.23 -10.05 -3.63
C TYR A 52 -21.04 -9.21 -2.63
N ARG A 53 -20.60 -9.16 -1.37
CA ARG A 53 -21.35 -8.52 -0.28
C ARG A 53 -21.07 -7.02 -0.16
N GLU A 54 -19.83 -6.61 -0.37
CA GLU A 54 -19.33 -5.27 -0.07
C GLU A 54 -18.91 -4.52 -1.34
N GLY A 55 -18.94 -5.17 -2.51
CA GLY A 55 -18.49 -4.56 -3.77
C GLY A 55 -16.99 -4.26 -3.78
N SER A 56 -16.22 -4.78 -2.83
CA SER A 56 -14.79 -4.51 -2.70
C SER A 56 -14.02 -5.17 -3.84
N SER A 57 -13.21 -4.40 -4.55
CA SER A 57 -12.27 -4.90 -5.55
C SER A 57 -10.87 -4.55 -5.10
N GLY A 58 -10.11 -5.57 -4.64
CA GLY A 58 -8.72 -5.38 -4.22
C GLY A 58 -7.80 -5.10 -5.41
N ALA A 59 -6.66 -4.46 -5.15
CA ALA A 59 -5.59 -4.32 -6.13
C ALA A 59 -4.87 -5.67 -6.24
N ASN A 60 -5.51 -6.64 -6.87
CA ASN A 60 -4.98 -7.97 -7.06
C ASN A 60 -4.93 -8.13 -8.57
N ALA A 61 -3.76 -8.30 -9.18
CA ALA A 61 -3.44 -8.32 -10.61
C ALA A 61 -4.17 -9.41 -11.45
N GLY A 62 -5.31 -9.93 -10.99
CA GLY A 62 -6.24 -10.77 -11.72
C GLY A 62 -7.47 -10.01 -12.25
N LYS A 63 -8.32 -10.69 -13.01
CA LYS A 63 -9.49 -10.08 -13.69
C LYS A 63 -10.57 -9.53 -12.76
N SER A 64 -10.65 -10.05 -11.53
CA SER A 64 -11.65 -9.64 -10.53
C SER A 64 -11.16 -8.52 -9.61
N GLY A 65 -9.87 -8.18 -9.67
CA GLY A 65 -9.27 -7.08 -8.92
C GLY A 65 -8.97 -5.90 -9.87
N GLY A 66 -9.15 -4.69 -9.38
CA GLY A 66 -9.05 -3.47 -10.19
C GLY A 66 -8.45 -2.35 -9.36
N GLY A 67 -7.12 -2.29 -9.32
CA GLY A 67 -6.40 -1.26 -8.59
C GLY A 67 -4.95 -1.16 -9.04
N CYS A 68 -4.34 0.01 -8.82
CA CYS A 68 -2.90 0.17 -8.99
C CYS A 68 -2.21 -0.53 -7.82
N GLY A 69 -1.57 -1.65 -8.10
CA GLY A 69 -0.76 -2.35 -7.11
C GLY A 69 0.54 -1.63 -6.84
N CYS A 70 0.78 -1.26 -5.59
CA CYS A 70 2.09 -0.79 -5.16
C CYS A 70 2.90 -2.01 -4.69
N ASN A 71 3.88 -2.42 -5.49
CA ASN A 71 5.00 -3.28 -5.05
C ASN A 71 6.28 -2.44 -5.03
#